data_AF-A0A2P8GDE7-F1
#
_entry.id   AF-A0A2P8GDE7-F1
#
_cell.length_a   1.000
_cell.length_b   1.000
_cell.length_c   1.000
_cell.angle_alpha   90.00
_cell.angle_beta   90.00
_cell.angle_gamma   90.00
#
_symmetry.space_group_name_H-M   'P 1'
#
loop_
_entity.id
_entity.type
_entity.pdbx_description
1 polymer ?
#
loop_
_entity_poly.entity_id
_entity_poly.type
_entity_poly.pdbx_seq_one_letter_code
_entity_poly.pdbx_strand_id
1 'polypeptide(L)'
;MKKLLFPLFAIAIACTTTIVSCSKDNEQDITNNNPNPPDGGNNSCDTANMQYTRDVLPIISGSCYSCHGNGNVSGGVSLGNYAGLKTQADNGNLLHVINHDAGYPAMPQGGSKLSDCNINKIRSWINHGALNN
;
A
#
# COMPACT_ATOMS: atom_id res chain seq x y z
N MET A 1 74.13 32.14 -23.13
CA MET A 1 73.02 31.71 -24.00
C MET A 1 71.72 31.83 -23.23
N LYS A 2 70.86 32.75 -23.68
CA LYS A 2 69.40 32.93 -23.51
C LYS A 2 68.78 32.66 -22.11
N LYS A 3 68.58 33.76 -21.38
CA LYS A 3 67.46 34.02 -20.45
C LYS A 3 66.14 34.04 -21.23
N LEU A 4 65.00 33.67 -20.64
CA LEU A 4 63.61 34.06 -20.96
C LEU A 4 62.67 33.27 -20.00
N LEU A 5 62.14 33.83 -18.91
CA LEU A 5 60.93 34.67 -18.76
C LEU A 5 59.59 33.90 -18.94
N PHE A 6 58.80 33.89 -17.85
CA PHE A 6 57.43 33.39 -17.68
C PHE A 6 56.41 34.02 -18.66
N PRO A 7 55.24 33.38 -18.84
CA PRO A 7 54.04 34.11 -18.42
C PRO A 7 53.04 33.29 -17.61
N LEU A 8 52.48 33.96 -16.60
CA LEU A 8 51.17 33.70 -16.03
C LEU A 8 50.12 33.74 -17.14
N PHE A 9 49.31 32.69 -17.26
CA PHE A 9 47.98 32.79 -17.86
C PHE A 9 46.94 32.57 -16.77
N ALA A 10 46.12 33.59 -16.62
CA ALA A 10 45.02 33.71 -15.68
C ALA A 10 43.72 33.19 -16.32
N ILE A 11 42.69 33.00 -15.47
CA ILE A 11 41.25 33.12 -15.81
C ILE A 11 40.73 31.88 -16.61
N ALA A 12 39.65 31.16 -16.30
CA ALA A 12 38.44 31.39 -15.51
C ALA A 12 37.53 30.13 -15.58
N ILE A 13 36.51 30.04 -14.69
CA ILE A 13 35.10 29.62 -14.99
C ILE A 13 34.90 28.14 -15.44
N ALA A 14 34.02 27.30 -14.91
CA ALA A 14 32.87 27.42 -14.02
C ALA A 14 32.71 26.08 -13.29
N CYS A 15 32.39 26.11 -12.00
CA CYS A 15 31.85 24.96 -11.29
C CYS A 15 30.38 24.83 -11.71
N THR A 16 30.10 23.99 -12.70
CA THR A 16 28.75 23.67 -13.16
C THR A 16 28.04 22.85 -12.10
N THR A 17 27.43 23.52 -11.13
CA THR A 17 26.42 22.92 -10.27
C THR A 17 25.18 22.65 -11.12
N THR A 18 25.02 21.40 -11.56
CA THR A 18 23.75 20.92 -12.08
C THR A 18 22.74 20.93 -10.95
N ILE A 19 21.92 21.98 -10.90
CA ILE A 19 20.69 21.94 -10.11
C ILE A 19 19.79 20.88 -10.76
N VAL A 20 19.64 19.75 -10.07
CA VAL A 20 18.60 18.76 -10.36
C VAL A 20 17.28 19.45 -10.04
N SER A 21 16.61 19.93 -11.07
CA SER A 21 15.23 20.43 -11.00
C SER A 21 14.31 19.21 -10.87
N CYS A 22 13.81 18.95 -9.67
CA CYS A 22 12.64 18.09 -9.51
C CYS A 22 11.40 18.95 -9.75
N SER A 23 10.88 18.94 -10.98
CA SER A 23 9.50 19.36 -11.22
C SER A 23 8.58 18.32 -10.55
N LYS A 24 7.84 18.74 -9.53
CA LYS A 24 6.66 17.99 -9.09
C LYS A 24 5.53 18.36 -10.03
N ASP A 25 5.41 17.62 -11.11
CA ASP A 25 4.23 17.69 -11.96
C ASP A 25 3.23 16.65 -11.42
N ASN A 26 2.26 17.13 -10.63
CA ASN A 26 1.09 16.34 -10.29
C ASN A 26 0.11 16.47 -11.45
N GLU A 27 0.33 15.68 -12.50
CA GLU A 27 -0.65 15.53 -13.56
C GLU A 27 -1.79 14.64 -13.08
N GLN A 28 -2.92 15.30 -12.86
CA GLN A 28 -4.18 14.70 -12.48
C GLN A 28 -4.83 14.17 -13.76
N ASP A 29 -4.57 12.90 -14.08
CA ASP A 29 -5.23 12.24 -15.19
C ASP A 29 -6.66 11.84 -14.79
N ILE A 30 -7.60 12.60 -15.35
CA ILE A 30 -9.03 12.34 -15.32
C ILE A 30 -9.29 11.38 -16.48
N THR A 31 -9.57 10.12 -16.17
CA THR A 31 -10.70 9.32 -16.71
C THR A 31 -10.43 7.83 -16.49
N ASN A 32 -11.07 7.23 -15.49
CA ASN A 32 -11.36 5.79 -15.51
C ASN A 32 -12.69 5.54 -14.80
N ASN A 33 -13.76 5.43 -15.59
CA ASN A 33 -15.06 4.94 -15.14
C ASN A 33 -14.95 3.43 -14.88
N ASN A 34 -14.42 3.05 -13.72
CA ASN A 34 -14.52 1.72 -13.15
C ASN A 34 -15.50 1.81 -11.96
N PRO A 35 -16.56 0.99 -11.88
CA PRO A 35 -17.52 1.04 -10.77
C PRO A 35 -16.97 0.47 -9.44
N ASN A 36 -15.66 0.31 -9.29
CA ASN A 36 -15.04 0.08 -7.99
C ASN A 36 -14.80 1.43 -7.28
N PRO A 37 -15.07 1.53 -5.96
CA PRO A 37 -14.90 2.77 -5.21
C PRO A 37 -13.47 3.33 -5.37
N PRO A 38 -13.31 4.67 -5.40
CA PRO A 38 -12.06 5.30 -5.81
C PRO A 38 -10.97 5.05 -4.76
N ASP A 39 -10.09 4.11 -5.05
CA ASP A 39 -8.76 4.05 -4.43
C ASP A 39 -8.02 5.30 -4.90
N GLY A 40 -7.90 6.27 -4.00
CA GLY A 40 -7.27 7.55 -4.27
C GLY A 40 -5.79 7.38 -4.57
N GLY A 41 -5.46 7.34 -5.87
CA GLY A 41 -4.28 7.98 -6.43
C GLY A 41 -2.91 7.48 -5.97
N ASN A 42 -2.53 6.27 -6.40
CA ASN A 42 -1.20 5.96 -6.95
C ASN A 42 -1.28 4.57 -7.61
N ASN A 43 -0.85 4.42 -8.86
CA ASN A 43 -0.70 3.10 -9.51
C ASN A 43 0.39 2.21 -8.86
N SER A 44 0.97 2.67 -7.75
CA SER A 44 1.84 1.92 -6.86
C SER A 44 1.07 1.54 -5.59
N CYS A 45 0.91 0.23 -5.37
CA CYS A 45 0.38 -0.28 -4.12
C CYS A 45 1.39 -0.08 -2.99
N ASP A 46 1.31 1.05 -2.29
CA ASP A 46 2.17 1.30 -1.13
C ASP A 46 1.80 0.34 0.01
N THR A 47 2.80 -0.39 0.47
CA THR A 47 2.72 -1.36 1.57
C THR A 47 3.71 -1.04 2.69
N ALA A 48 4.38 0.12 2.63
CA ALA A 48 5.27 0.60 3.67
C ALA A 48 4.47 1.23 4.83
N ASN A 49 4.97 1.06 6.06
CA ASN A 49 4.43 1.72 7.26
C ASN A 49 2.91 1.53 7.46
N MET A 50 2.40 0.33 7.18
CA MET A 50 0.98 0.00 7.32
C MET A 50 0.46 0.29 8.73
N GLN A 51 -0.67 1.01 8.78
CA GLN A 51 -1.41 1.29 10.00
C GLN A 51 -2.77 0.59 9.93
N TYR A 52 -3.19 -0.06 11.01
CA TYR A 52 -4.47 -0.77 11.07
C TYR A 52 -5.64 0.16 10.74
N THR A 53 -5.71 1.31 11.40
CA THR A 53 -6.88 2.21 11.30
C THR A 53 -6.96 2.87 9.92
N ARG A 54 -5.82 3.23 9.34
CA ARG A 54 -5.74 3.96 8.06
C ARG A 54 -5.83 3.05 6.85
N ASP A 55 -5.12 1.92 6.85
CA ASP A 55 -4.87 1.14 5.63
C ASP A 55 -5.66 -0.18 5.59
N VAL A 56 -5.88 -0.81 6.75
CA VAL A 56 -6.48 -2.15 6.82
C VAL A 56 -7.96 -2.10 7.15
N LEU A 57 -8.35 -1.31 8.15
CA LEU A 57 -9.74 -1.19 8.61
C LEU A 57 -10.71 -0.77 7.49
N PRO A 58 -10.36 0.15 6.56
CA PRO A 58 -11.25 0.46 5.44
C PRO A 58 -11.52 -0.75 4.53
N ILE A 59 -10.52 -1.61 4.31
CA ILE A 59 -10.67 -2.83 3.51
C ILE A 59 -11.58 -3.83 4.24
N ILE A 60 -11.30 -4.08 5.53
CA ILE A 60 -12.08 -5.03 6.34
C ILE A 60 -13.53 -4.56 6.49
N SER A 61 -13.75 -3.27 6.76
CA SER A 61 -15.09 -2.72 6.94
C SER A 61 -15.90 -2.69 5.64
N GLY A 62 -15.26 -2.36 4.51
CA GLY A 62 -15.93 -2.32 3.21
C GLY A 62 -16.22 -3.68 2.61
N SER A 63 -15.39 -4.69 2.86
CA SER A 63 -15.50 -6.00 2.21
C SER A 63 -16.00 -7.14 3.10
N CYS A 64 -15.98 -6.99 4.44
CA CYS A 64 -16.24 -8.11 5.35
C CYS A 64 -17.40 -7.87 6.33
N TYR A 65 -17.70 -6.62 6.70
CA TYR A 65 -18.61 -6.33 7.81
C TYR A 65 -20.08 -6.69 7.57
N SER A 66 -20.51 -6.86 6.33
CA SER A 66 -21.87 -7.31 6.02
C SER A 66 -22.21 -8.67 6.66
N CYS A 67 -21.21 -9.55 6.80
CA CYS A 67 -21.39 -10.90 7.35
C CYS A 67 -20.58 -11.16 8.64
N HIS A 68 -19.45 -10.46 8.82
CA HIS A 68 -18.51 -10.71 9.91
C HIS A 68 -18.31 -9.49 10.83
N GLY A 69 -19.10 -8.43 10.68
CA GLY A 69 -18.97 -7.20 11.47
C GLY A 69 -20.30 -6.75 12.06
N ASN A 70 -20.25 -5.70 12.89
CA ASN A 70 -21.44 -5.05 13.47
C ASN A 70 -22.40 -6.00 14.20
N GLY A 71 -21.86 -7.01 14.90
CA GLY A 71 -22.65 -8.04 15.59
C GLY A 71 -23.02 -9.25 14.73
N ASN A 72 -22.80 -9.20 13.42
CA ASN A 72 -22.92 -10.38 12.54
C ASN A 72 -21.66 -11.25 12.65
N VAL A 73 -21.87 -12.54 12.87
CA VAL A 73 -20.80 -13.53 13.11
C VAL A 73 -21.02 -14.79 12.26
N SER A 74 -21.23 -14.60 10.96
CA SER A 74 -21.37 -15.71 10.01
C SER A 74 -20.18 -16.66 10.11
N GLY A 75 -20.46 -17.96 10.14
CA GLY A 75 -19.42 -18.99 10.31
C GLY A 75 -18.68 -18.93 11.66
N GLY A 76 -19.22 -18.23 12.66
CA GLY A 76 -18.58 -18.06 13.97
C GLY A 76 -17.39 -17.10 13.98
N VAL A 77 -17.16 -16.36 12.89
CA VAL A 77 -16.04 -15.42 12.75
C VAL A 77 -16.52 -13.99 12.96
N SER A 78 -15.90 -13.29 13.91
CA SER A 78 -16.11 -11.87 14.17
C SER A 78 -14.87 -11.06 13.80
N LEU A 79 -15.04 -10.09 12.92
CA LEU A 79 -14.03 -9.13 12.47
C LEU A 79 -14.37 -7.69 12.89
N GLY A 80 -15.51 -7.48 13.55
CA GLY A 80 -16.00 -6.15 13.94
C GLY A 80 -15.16 -5.43 15.01
N ASN A 81 -14.13 -6.09 15.54
CA ASN A 81 -13.11 -5.47 16.38
C ASN A 81 -11.73 -6.01 16.04
N TYR A 82 -10.70 -5.27 16.46
CA TYR A 82 -9.32 -5.62 16.21
C TYR A 82 -8.94 -7.02 16.73
N ALA A 83 -9.40 -7.43 17.92
CA ALA A 83 -9.02 -8.71 18.51
C ALA A 83 -9.52 -9.91 17.68
N GLY A 84 -10.74 -9.83 17.16
CA GLY A 84 -11.32 -10.85 16.29
C GLY A 84 -10.59 -10.94 14.94
N LEU A 85 -10.30 -9.78 14.33
CA LEU A 85 -9.49 -9.72 13.11
C LEU A 85 -8.08 -10.27 13.34
N LYS A 86 -7.41 -9.85 14.42
CA LYS A 86 -6.07 -10.29 14.79
C LYS A 86 -6.00 -11.80 14.98
N THR A 87 -7.03 -12.41 15.57
CA THR A 87 -7.12 -13.88 15.68
C THR A 87 -7.10 -14.57 14.32
N GLN A 88 -7.85 -14.05 13.34
CA GLN A 88 -7.86 -14.61 11.97
C GLN A 88 -6.59 -14.29 11.17
N ALA A 89 -5.91 -13.20 11.49
CA ALA A 89 -4.60 -12.89 10.95
C ALA A 89 -3.53 -13.86 11.48
N ASP A 90 -3.49 -14.05 12.80
CA ASP A 90 -2.46 -14.85 13.48
C ASP A 90 -2.57 -16.34 13.16
N ASN A 91 -3.79 -16.85 12.93
CA ASN A 91 -4.00 -18.24 12.53
C ASN A 91 -3.88 -18.48 11.02
N GLY A 92 -3.60 -17.44 10.23
CA GLY A 92 -3.42 -17.51 8.78
C GLY A 92 -4.71 -17.56 7.95
N ASN A 93 -5.88 -17.80 8.58
CA ASN A 93 -7.15 -17.95 7.87
C ASN A 93 -7.47 -16.73 7.01
N LEU A 94 -7.23 -15.53 7.53
CA LEU A 94 -7.55 -14.28 6.82
C LEU A 94 -6.89 -14.23 5.44
N LEU A 95 -5.61 -14.59 5.33
CA LEU A 95 -4.91 -14.58 4.03
C LEU A 95 -5.43 -15.68 3.11
N HIS A 96 -5.66 -16.89 3.62
CA HIS A 96 -6.13 -17.99 2.79
C HIS A 96 -7.51 -17.72 2.18
N VAL A 97 -8.46 -17.21 2.97
CA VAL A 97 -9.82 -16.96 2.49
C VAL A 97 -9.90 -15.79 1.52
N ILE A 98 -9.08 -14.73 1.67
CA ILE A 98 -9.06 -13.59 0.74
C ILE A 98 -8.23 -13.86 -0.52
N ASN A 99 -7.26 -14.80 -0.47
CA ASN A 99 -6.51 -15.25 -1.64
C ASN A 99 -7.30 -16.23 -2.51
N HIS A 100 -8.37 -16.81 -1.96
CA HIS A 100 -9.13 -17.93 -2.54
C HIS A 100 -8.25 -19.18 -2.68
N ASP A 101 -7.46 -19.47 -1.64
CA ASP A 101 -6.58 -20.65 -1.63
C ASP A 101 -7.42 -21.94 -1.61
N ALA A 102 -6.93 -22.97 -2.31
CA ALA A 102 -7.60 -24.26 -2.37
C ALA A 102 -7.73 -24.86 -0.96
N GLY A 103 -8.92 -25.38 -0.64
CA GLY A 103 -9.24 -25.94 0.67
C GLY A 103 -9.79 -24.93 1.69
N TYR A 104 -9.89 -23.65 1.34
CA TYR A 104 -10.50 -22.61 2.17
C TYR A 104 -11.77 -22.05 1.51
N PRO A 105 -12.77 -21.61 2.31
CA PRO A 105 -13.92 -20.92 1.75
C PRO A 105 -13.48 -19.57 1.16
N ALA A 106 -13.80 -19.34 -0.10
CA ALA A 106 -13.50 -18.09 -0.80
C ALA A 106 -14.31 -16.93 -0.20
N MET A 107 -13.60 -15.88 0.23
CA MET A 107 -14.20 -14.66 0.77
C MET A 107 -13.83 -13.43 -0.08
N PRO A 108 -14.75 -12.47 -0.28
CA PRO A 108 -16.15 -12.45 0.16
C PRO A 108 -17.02 -13.56 -0.49
N GLN A 109 -17.93 -14.15 0.29
CA GLN A 109 -18.74 -15.28 -0.18
C GLN A 109 -19.63 -14.91 -1.36
N GLY A 110 -19.48 -15.63 -2.48
CA GLY A 110 -20.22 -15.35 -3.72
C GLY A 110 -19.80 -14.05 -4.41
N GLY A 111 -18.77 -13.37 -3.89
CA GLY A 111 -18.20 -12.15 -4.45
C GLY A 111 -16.90 -12.40 -5.21
N SER A 112 -16.41 -11.36 -5.86
CA SER A 112 -15.07 -11.36 -6.47
C SER A 112 -13.99 -11.38 -5.40
N LYS A 113 -12.86 -12.02 -5.72
CA LYS A 113 -11.62 -11.89 -4.94
C LYS A 113 -11.25 -10.41 -4.77
N LEU A 114 -10.67 -10.07 -3.62
CA LEU A 114 -10.12 -8.73 -3.40
C LEU A 114 -9.04 -8.41 -4.43
N SER A 115 -8.81 -7.12 -4.70
CA SER A 115 -7.69 -6.71 -5.53
C SER A 115 -6.36 -7.16 -4.92
N ASP A 116 -5.37 -7.45 -5.77
CA ASP A 116 -4.06 -7.87 -5.30
C ASP A 116 -3.42 -6.80 -4.38
N CYS A 117 -3.69 -5.50 -4.62
CA CYS A 117 -3.21 -4.45 -3.74
C CYS A 117 -3.83 -4.53 -2.33
N ASN A 118 -5.14 -4.74 -2.22
CA ASN A 118 -5.79 -4.88 -0.91
C ASN A 118 -5.27 -6.09 -0.14
N ILE A 119 -5.06 -7.21 -0.84
CA ILE A 119 -4.44 -8.40 -0.27
C ILE A 119 -3.01 -8.09 0.18
N ASN A 120 -2.22 -7.37 -0.62
CA ASN A 120 -0.84 -7.01 -0.29
C ASN A 120 -0.76 -6.06 0.93
N LYS A 121 -1.67 -5.09 1.05
CA LYS A 121 -1.77 -4.22 2.24
C LYS A 121 -2.04 -5.05 3.50
N ILE A 122 -3.04 -5.95 3.46
CA ILE A 122 -3.35 -6.86 4.58
C ILE A 122 -2.14 -7.74 4.89
N ARG A 123 -1.51 -8.36 3.88
CA ARG A 123 -0.33 -9.21 4.06
C ARG A 123 0.84 -8.45 4.71
N SER A 124 1.12 -7.24 4.24
CA SER A 124 2.20 -6.40 4.81
C SER A 124 1.93 -6.08 6.28
N TRP A 125 0.70 -5.66 6.60
CA TRP A 125 0.29 -5.42 7.99
C TRP A 125 0.47 -6.66 8.87
N ILE A 126 0.05 -7.84 8.40
CA ILE A 126 0.24 -9.12 9.12
C ILE A 126 1.73 -9.41 9.35
N ASN A 127 2.54 -9.29 8.30
CA ASN A 127 3.98 -9.52 8.38
C ASN A 127 4.69 -8.57 9.35
N HIS A 128 4.12 -7.38 9.59
CA HIS A 128 4.62 -6.38 10.54
C HIS A 128 4.02 -6.54 11.95
N GLY A 129 3.46 -7.71 12.26
CA GLY A 129 2.92 -8.05 13.59
C GLY A 129 1.46 -7.70 13.78
N ALA A 130 0.76 -7.33 12.70
CA ALA A 130 -0.65 -6.97 12.71
C ALA A 130 -1.01 -5.96 13.81
N LEU A 131 -0.22 -4.89 13.95
CA LEU A 131 -0.32 -3.90 15.02
C LEU A 131 -1.67 -3.15 15.03
N ASN A 132 -2.13 -2.74 16.22
CA ASN A 132 -3.31 -1.88 16.39
C ASN A 132 -2.89 -0.41 16.46
N ASN A 133 -2.69 0.22 15.30
CA ASN A 133 -2.16 1.57 15.15
C ASN A 133 -2.94 2.44 14.16
#